data_AF-A0A6A7VVE9-F1
#
_entry.id   AF-A0A6A7VVE9-F1
#
_cell.length_a   1.000
_cell.length_b   1.000
_cell.length_c   1.000
_cell.angle_alpha   90.00
_cell.angle_beta   90.00
_cell.angle_gamma   90.00
#
_symmetry.space_group_name_H-M   'P 1'
#
loop_
_entity.id
_entity.type
_entity.pdbx_description
1 polymer ?
#
loop_
_entity_poly.entity_id
_entity_poly.type
_entity_poly.pdbx_seq_one_letter_code
_entity_poly.pdbx_strand_id
1 'polypeptide(L)'
;MAERLRELLVGVVIAVVAYLKPIDGELKTLALVFFLNFVFGYLSGMIAKGEKFELKKALICVGHATIYFVLCAAVYTIGRWKGQMDGAIQCVSMITYVVIYFYGMNITQKMMEIFKKGTPPWMVANFLHYCLGLYFLERIPFLSSFFNSYKQQKGNQSC
;
A
#
# COMPACT_ATOMS: atom_id res chain seq x y z
N MET A 1 -33.78 23.24 -3.42
CA MET A 1 -33.09 22.38 -4.41
C MET A 1 -31.71 21.94 -3.92
N ALA A 2 -30.80 22.86 -3.57
CA ALA A 2 -29.47 22.51 -3.06
C ALA A 2 -29.48 21.66 -1.77
N GLU A 3 -30.35 21.99 -0.82
CA GLU A 3 -30.53 21.23 0.43
C GLU A 3 -30.91 19.77 0.17
N ARG A 4 -31.89 19.52 -0.71
CA ARG A 4 -32.32 18.16 -1.08
C ARG A 4 -31.25 17.38 -1.84
N LEU A 5 -30.47 18.06 -2.69
CA LEU A 5 -29.33 17.43 -3.36
C LEU A 5 -28.25 17.02 -2.35
N ARG A 6 -27.97 17.88 -1.36
CA ARG A 6 -27.04 17.58 -0.26
C ARG A 6 -27.52 16.39 0.57
N GLU A 7 -28.80 16.35 0.94
CA GLU A 7 -29.40 15.22 1.67
C GLU A 7 -29.31 13.91 0.88
N LEU A 8 -29.60 13.94 -0.43
CA LEU A 8 -29.45 12.78 -1.31
C LEU A 8 -28.01 12.30 -1.39
N LEU A 9 -27.04 13.22 -1.55
CA LEU A 9 -25.61 12.87 -1.59
C LEU A 9 -25.16 12.25 -0.27
N VAL A 10 -25.56 12.82 0.86
CA VAL A 10 -25.26 12.26 2.19
C VAL A 10 -25.88 10.87 2.33
N GLY A 11 -27.12 10.68 1.90
CA GLY A 11 -27.78 9.37 1.91
C GLY A 11 -27.04 8.31 1.08
N VAL A 12 -26.58 8.67 -0.12
CA VAL A 12 -25.78 7.78 -0.98
C VAL A 12 -24.46 7.42 -0.31
N VAL A 13 -23.76 8.39 0.29
CA VAL A 13 -22.50 8.13 1.00
C VAL A 13 -22.72 7.21 2.18
N ILE A 14 -23.76 7.44 2.99
CA ILE A 14 -24.10 6.57 4.12
C ILE A 14 -24.42 5.15 3.65
N ALA A 15 -25.16 5.00 2.54
CA ALA A 15 -25.48 3.68 1.97
C ALA A 15 -24.21 2.94 1.52
N VAL A 16 -23.26 3.62 0.88
CA VAL A 16 -21.96 3.04 0.49
C VAL A 16 -21.14 2.66 1.71
N VAL A 17 -21.07 3.51 2.73
CA VAL A 17 -20.37 3.21 3.99
C VAL A 17 -21.00 2.01 4.70
N ALA A 18 -22.33 1.94 4.76
CA ALA A 18 -23.04 0.80 5.34
C ALA A 18 -22.78 -0.50 4.56
N TYR A 19 -22.71 -0.42 3.23
CA TYR A 19 -22.39 -1.55 2.36
C TYR A 19 -20.97 -2.09 2.60
N LEU A 20 -19.99 -1.19 2.80
CA LEU A 20 -18.58 -1.55 3.00
C LEU A 20 -18.21 -1.83 4.46
N LYS A 21 -19.15 -1.62 5.40
CA LYS A 21 -18.96 -1.89 6.84
C LYS A 21 -18.34 -3.27 7.15
N PRO A 22 -18.67 -4.37 6.44
CA PRO A 22 -18.08 -5.68 6.71
C PRO A 22 -16.57 -5.77 6.46
N ILE A 23 -16.01 -4.86 5.65
CA ILE A 23 -14.58 -4.76 5.36
C ILE A 23 -13.96 -3.48 5.96
N ASP A 24 -14.65 -2.82 6.90
CA ASP A 24 -14.21 -1.55 7.51
C ASP A 24 -12.81 -1.63 8.15
N GLY A 25 -12.49 -2.76 8.80
CA GLY A 25 -11.16 -2.99 9.37
C GLY A 25 -10.04 -2.97 8.32
N GLU A 26 -10.31 -3.58 7.17
CA GLU A 26 -9.38 -3.61 6.04
C GLU A 26 -9.21 -2.20 5.47
N LEU A 27 -10.32 -1.50 5.23
CA LEU A 27 -10.31 -0.13 4.69
C LEU A 27 -9.56 0.85 5.60
N LYS A 28 -9.76 0.78 6.92
CA LYS A 28 -9.01 1.59 7.90
C LYS A 28 -7.52 1.28 7.87
N THR A 29 -7.16 0.01 7.73
CA THR A 29 -5.76 -0.42 7.65
C THR A 29 -5.10 0.11 6.38
N LEU A 30 -5.76 -0.04 5.22
CA LEU A 30 -5.33 0.55 3.96
C LEU A 30 -5.16 2.07 4.08
N ALA A 31 -6.15 2.77 4.64
CA ALA A 31 -6.09 4.22 4.83
C ALA A 31 -4.89 4.65 5.69
N LEU A 32 -4.63 3.93 6.80
CA LEU A 32 -3.48 4.19 7.67
C LEU A 32 -2.15 3.97 6.92
N VAL A 33 -2.04 2.88 6.17
CA VAL A 33 -0.82 2.56 5.40
C VAL A 33 -0.55 3.61 4.32
N PHE A 34 -1.57 4.04 3.56
CA PHE A 34 -1.41 5.11 2.57
C PHE A 34 -1.04 6.42 3.23
N PHE A 35 -1.65 6.75 4.37
CA PHE A 35 -1.33 7.96 5.12
C PHE A 35 0.13 7.95 5.57
N LEU A 36 0.60 6.86 6.16
CA LEU A 36 2.01 6.71 6.56
C LEU A 36 2.94 6.79 5.36
N ASN A 37 2.62 6.11 4.25
CA ASN A 37 3.42 6.18 3.04
C ASN A 37 3.51 7.60 2.48
N PHE A 38 2.41 8.36 2.52
CA PHE A 38 2.39 9.76 2.13
C PHE A 38 3.27 10.61 3.05
N VAL A 39 3.14 10.46 4.38
CA VAL A 39 3.93 11.21 5.37
C VAL A 39 5.42 10.93 5.20
N PHE A 40 5.85 9.67 5.14
CA PHE A 40 7.26 9.33 4.98
C PHE A 40 7.80 9.69 3.59
N GLY A 41 6.98 9.55 2.54
CA GLY A 41 7.32 10.02 1.20
C GLY A 41 7.55 11.53 1.15
N TYR A 42 6.67 12.29 1.80
CA TYR A 42 6.79 13.74 1.91
C TYR A 42 8.00 14.17 2.75
N LEU A 43 8.19 13.57 3.93
CA LEU A 43 9.32 13.86 4.80
C LEU A 43 10.65 13.56 4.12
N SER A 44 10.78 12.43 3.39
CA SER A 44 11.98 12.13 2.62
C SER A 44 12.22 13.19 1.53
N GLY A 45 11.20 13.59 0.77
CA GLY A 45 11.34 14.62 -0.26
C GLY A 45 11.81 15.96 0.29
N MET A 46 11.27 16.38 1.43
CA MET A 46 11.62 17.66 2.05
C MET A 46 12.98 17.62 2.76
N ILE A 47 13.25 16.58 3.56
CA ILE A 47 14.44 16.49 4.42
C ILE A 47 15.66 16.01 3.64
N ALA A 48 15.51 14.97 2.80
CA ALA A 48 16.65 14.37 2.10
C ALA A 48 16.95 15.08 0.76
N LYS A 49 15.93 15.63 0.09
CA LYS A 49 16.07 16.20 -1.26
C LYS A 49 15.83 17.72 -1.33
N GLY A 50 15.33 18.34 -0.27
CA GLY A 50 15.04 19.79 -0.26
C GLY A 50 13.94 20.21 -1.24
N GLU A 51 13.08 19.28 -1.66
CA GLU A 51 12.03 19.56 -2.64
C GLU A 51 10.88 20.38 -2.03
N LYS A 52 10.30 21.29 -2.82
CA LYS A 52 9.06 21.99 -2.45
C LYS A 52 7.86 21.06 -2.57
N PHE A 53 6.81 21.32 -1.80
CA PHE A 53 5.58 20.54 -1.83
C PHE A 53 4.93 20.58 -3.22
N GLU A 54 4.83 19.41 -3.86
CA GLU A 54 4.17 19.25 -5.15
C GLU A 54 2.84 18.52 -5.00
N LEU A 55 1.73 19.21 -5.26
CA LEU A 55 0.39 18.64 -5.24
C LEU A 55 0.22 17.42 -6.16
N LYS A 56 1.04 17.34 -7.22
CA LYS A 56 1.08 16.19 -8.14
C LYS A 56 1.43 14.88 -7.41
N LYS A 57 2.36 14.91 -6.44
CA LYS A 57 2.76 13.74 -5.65
C LYS A 57 1.62 13.28 -4.74
N ALA A 58 0.88 14.22 -4.15
CA ALA A 58 -0.31 13.92 -3.34
C ALA A 58 -1.44 13.29 -4.18
N LEU A 59 -1.73 13.84 -5.36
CA LEU A 59 -2.76 13.28 -6.26
C LEU A 59 -2.43 11.86 -6.73
N ILE A 60 -1.17 11.57 -7.03
CA ILE A 60 -0.73 10.22 -7.39
C ILE A 60 -0.99 9.26 -6.21
N CYS A 61 -0.69 9.66 -4.97
CA CYS A 61 -0.97 8.85 -3.79
C CYS A 61 -2.46 8.55 -3.61
N VAL A 62 -3.32 9.55 -3.81
CA VAL A 62 -4.79 9.38 -3.79
C VAL A 62 -5.24 8.43 -4.91
N GLY A 63 -4.63 8.52 -6.09
CA GLY A 63 -4.89 7.61 -7.21
C GLY A 63 -4.60 6.16 -6.84
N HIS A 64 -3.44 5.88 -6.22
CA HIS A 64 -3.12 4.53 -5.73
C HIS A 64 -4.16 4.05 -4.72
N ALA A 65 -4.47 4.85 -3.69
CA ALA A 65 -5.46 4.49 -2.67
C ALA A 65 -6.83 4.16 -3.28
N THR A 66 -7.25 4.94 -4.29
CA THR A 66 -8.51 4.72 -5.01
C THR A 66 -8.54 3.37 -5.74
N ILE A 67 -7.44 3.01 -6.42
CA ILE A 67 -7.34 1.73 -7.14
C ILE A 67 -7.51 0.56 -6.18
N TYR A 68 -6.82 0.58 -5.04
CA TYR A 68 -6.92 -0.50 -4.06
C TYR A 68 -8.30 -0.55 -3.39
N PHE A 69 -8.90 0.60 -3.11
CA PHE A 69 -10.27 0.68 -2.58
C PHE A 69 -11.29 0.05 -3.55
N VAL A 70 -11.22 0.40 -4.83
CA VAL A 70 -12.10 -0.16 -5.87
C VAL A 70 -11.90 -1.66 -6.00
N LEU A 71 -10.65 -2.13 -5.93
CA LEU A 71 -10.35 -3.56 -5.96
C LEU A 71 -10.98 -4.32 -4.78
N CYS A 72 -10.85 -3.82 -3.55
CA CYS A 72 -11.48 -4.41 -2.36
C CYS A 72 -13.01 -4.44 -2.50
N ALA A 73 -13.61 -3.35 -2.97
CA ALA A 73 -15.06 -3.26 -3.20
C ALA A 73 -15.54 -4.23 -4.29
N ALA A 74 -14.78 -4.41 -5.36
CA ALA A 74 -15.09 -5.34 -6.44
C ALA A 74 -15.06 -6.80 -5.96
N VAL A 75 -14.01 -7.20 -5.23
CA VAL A 75 -13.90 -8.55 -4.65
C VAL A 75 -15.04 -8.83 -3.68
N TYR A 76 -15.37 -7.87 -2.81
CA TYR A 76 -16.51 -7.97 -1.91
C TYR A 76 -17.84 -8.14 -2.66
N THR A 77 -18.04 -7.37 -3.74
CA THR A 77 -19.25 -7.47 -4.59
C THR A 77 -19.37 -8.83 -5.26
N ILE A 78 -18.27 -9.37 -5.80
CA ILE A 78 -18.24 -10.70 -6.41
C ILE A 78 -18.57 -11.77 -5.37
N GLY A 79 -18.03 -11.63 -4.15
CA GLY A 79 -18.36 -12.47 -3.01
C GLY A 79 -19.84 -12.54 -2.68
N ARG A 80 -20.49 -11.37 -2.66
CA ARG A 80 -21.94 -11.24 -2.49
C ARG A 80 -22.71 -11.97 -3.58
N TRP A 81 -22.32 -11.83 -4.84
CA TRP A 81 -22.98 -12.51 -5.96
C TRP A 81 -22.78 -14.03 -5.92
N LYS A 82 -21.63 -14.51 -5.46
CA LYS A 82 -21.36 -15.94 -5.24
C LYS A 82 -22.03 -16.52 -4.00
N GLY A 83 -22.57 -15.68 -3.11
CA GLY A 83 -23.10 -16.10 -1.81
C GLY A 83 -22.03 -16.58 -0.83
N GLN A 84 -20.75 -16.35 -1.10
CA GLN A 84 -19.61 -16.80 -0.29
C GLN A 84 -18.92 -15.60 0.37
N MET A 85 -19.54 -15.07 1.42
CA MET A 85 -19.09 -13.85 2.08
C MET A 85 -17.77 -14.01 2.83
N ASP A 86 -17.59 -15.12 3.56
CA ASP A 86 -16.38 -15.36 4.34
C ASP A 86 -15.14 -15.48 3.45
N GLY A 87 -15.28 -16.19 2.32
CA GLY A 87 -14.20 -16.30 1.32
C GLY A 87 -13.86 -14.95 0.70
N ALA A 88 -14.87 -14.10 0.44
CA ALA A 88 -14.65 -12.77 -0.12
C ALA A 88 -13.93 -11.84 0.85
N ILE A 89 -14.34 -11.83 2.11
CA ILE A 89 -13.69 -11.05 3.17
C ILE A 89 -12.24 -11.50 3.32
N GLN A 90 -11.99 -12.82 3.35
CA GLN A 90 -10.64 -13.37 3.39
C GLN A 90 -9.80 -12.92 2.18
N CYS A 91 -10.36 -12.92 0.98
CA CYS A 91 -9.67 -12.41 -0.21
C CYS A 91 -9.33 -10.92 -0.10
N VAL A 92 -10.25 -10.11 0.45
CA VAL A 92 -9.98 -8.68 0.71
C VAL A 92 -8.84 -8.53 1.71
N SER A 93 -8.84 -9.27 2.83
CA SER A 93 -7.75 -9.24 3.81
C SER A 93 -6.40 -9.65 3.20
N MET A 94 -6.37 -10.66 2.34
CA MET A 94 -5.16 -11.07 1.62
C MET A 94 -4.61 -9.92 0.76
N ILE A 95 -5.48 -9.21 0.04
CA ILE A 95 -5.09 -8.03 -0.75
C ILE A 95 -4.53 -6.95 0.18
N THR A 96 -5.19 -6.67 1.30
CA THR A 96 -4.72 -5.69 2.29
C THR A 96 -3.32 -6.05 2.80
N TYR A 97 -3.06 -7.31 3.16
CA TYR A 97 -1.73 -7.74 3.61
C TYR A 97 -0.65 -7.55 2.55
N VAL A 98 -0.96 -7.83 1.29
CA VAL A 98 -0.04 -7.56 0.17
C VAL A 98 0.25 -6.06 0.04
N VAL A 99 -0.76 -5.21 0.18
CA VAL A 99 -0.60 -3.75 0.17
C VAL A 99 0.25 -3.28 1.36
N ILE A 100 -0.04 -3.77 2.57
CA ILE A 100 0.77 -3.49 3.78
C ILE A 100 2.23 -3.86 3.53
N TYR A 101 2.49 -5.01 2.91
CA TYR A 101 3.83 -5.47 2.59
C TYR A 101 4.56 -4.50 1.65
N PHE A 102 3.99 -4.21 0.49
CA PHE A 102 4.61 -3.33 -0.51
C PHE A 102 4.83 -1.92 0.02
N TYR A 103 3.83 -1.36 0.71
CA TYR A 103 3.95 0.00 1.26
C TYR A 103 4.81 0.04 2.52
N GLY A 104 4.85 -1.02 3.33
CA GLY A 104 5.78 -1.16 4.45
C GLY A 104 7.24 -1.14 3.98
N MET A 105 7.53 -1.81 2.86
CA MET A 105 8.84 -1.73 2.20
C MET A 105 9.18 -0.30 1.76
N ASN A 106 8.23 0.39 1.13
CA ASN A 106 8.43 1.79 0.73
C ASN A 106 8.67 2.71 1.93
N ILE A 107 7.87 2.58 3.00
CA ILE A 107 7.99 3.38 4.22
C ILE A 107 9.36 3.18 4.85
N THR A 108 9.79 1.93 5.06
CA THR A 108 11.10 1.64 5.67
C THR A 108 12.27 2.14 4.82
N GLN A 109 12.17 2.06 3.48
CA GLN A 109 13.15 2.66 2.59
C GLN A 109 13.22 4.18 2.75
N LYS A 110 12.07 4.86 2.78
CA LYS A 110 12.01 6.33 2.97
C LYS A 110 12.49 6.76 4.35
N MET A 111 12.24 5.97 5.38
CA MET A 111 12.81 6.20 6.72
C MET A 111 14.35 6.19 6.68
N MET A 112 14.97 5.25 5.95
CA MET A 112 16.42 5.21 5.79
C MET A 112 16.99 6.41 5.03
N GLU A 113 16.21 7.02 4.13
CA GLU A 113 16.60 8.26 3.43
C GLU A 113 16.51 9.50 4.35
N ILE A 114 15.56 9.51 5.29
CA ILE A 114 15.36 10.62 6.26
C ILE A 114 16.44 10.60 7.34
N PHE A 115 16.76 9.43 7.89
CA PHE A 115 17.72 9.31 8.99
C PHE A 115 19.17 9.30 8.50
N LYS A 116 20.06 9.99 9.22
CA LYS A 116 21.50 9.96 8.91
C LYS A 116 22.07 8.56 9.12
N LYS A 117 22.85 8.08 8.15
CA LYS A 117 23.56 6.80 8.22
C LYS A 117 24.39 6.70 9.51
N GLY A 118 24.31 5.55 10.18
CA GLY A 118 25.03 5.30 11.43
C GLY A 118 24.32 5.77 12.71
N THR A 119 23.17 6.45 12.61
CA THR A 119 22.36 6.78 13.78
C THR A 119 21.51 5.57 14.24
N PRO A 120 21.18 5.44 15.55
CA PRO A 120 20.31 4.39 16.05
C PRO A 120 18.97 4.22 15.29
N PRO A 121 18.21 5.30 14.97
CA PRO A 121 16.95 5.14 14.20
C PRO A 121 17.18 4.65 12.77
N TRP A 122 18.31 4.99 12.15
CA TRP A 122 18.66 4.47 10.83
C TRP A 122 18.94 2.95 10.87
N MET A 123 19.63 2.46 11.92
CA MET A 123 19.87 1.02 12.08
C MET A 123 18.56 0.23 12.26
N VAL A 124 17.62 0.76 13.04
CA VAL A 124 16.29 0.15 13.22
C VAL A 124 15.54 0.11 11.88
N ALA A 125 15.48 1.22 11.15
CA ALA A 125 14.83 1.26 9.84
C ALA A 125 15.47 0.28 8.85
N ASN A 126 16.80 0.18 8.83
CA ASN A 126 17.54 -0.75 7.99
C ASN A 126 17.28 -2.21 8.35
N PHE A 127 17.19 -2.54 9.64
CA PHE A 127 16.83 -3.88 10.09
C PHE A 127 15.40 -4.25 9.70
N LEU A 128 14.43 -3.35 9.91
CA LEU A 128 13.05 -3.55 9.47
C LEU A 128 12.97 -3.77 7.95
N HIS A 129 13.66 -2.93 7.18
CA HIS A 129 13.72 -3.07 5.73
C HIS A 129 14.35 -4.41 5.30
N TYR A 130 15.39 -4.87 6.01
CA TYR A 130 16.01 -6.17 5.77
C TYR A 130 15.03 -7.34 6.02
N CYS A 131 14.27 -7.28 7.12
CA CYS A 131 13.26 -8.30 7.45
C CYS A 131 12.08 -8.29 6.47
N LEU A 132 11.50 -7.11 6.19
CA LEU A 132 10.38 -6.96 5.26
C LEU A 132 10.78 -7.30 3.82
N GLY A 133 12.00 -6.96 3.40
CA GLY A 133 12.49 -7.27 2.06
C GLY A 133 12.78 -8.75 1.87
N LEU A 134 12.61 -9.57 2.92
CA LEU A 134 12.88 -10.99 2.89
C LEU A 134 14.31 -11.30 2.42
N TYR A 135 15.26 -10.38 2.60
CA TYR A 135 16.66 -10.53 2.18
C TYR A 135 17.35 -11.72 2.87
N PHE A 136 16.77 -12.22 3.97
CA PHE A 136 17.18 -13.49 4.57
C PHE A 136 16.93 -14.71 3.66
N LEU A 137 15.87 -14.71 2.85
CA LEU A 137 15.61 -15.78 1.87
C LEU A 137 16.64 -15.79 0.74
N GLU A 138 17.22 -14.64 0.38
CA GLU A 138 18.34 -14.56 -0.58
C GLU A 138 19.65 -15.15 -0.02
N ARG A 139 19.78 -15.32 1.31
CA ARG A 139 20.91 -16.06 1.89
C ARG A 139 20.79 -17.57 1.75
N ILE A 140 19.65 -18.10 1.30
CA ILE A 140 19.53 -19.50 0.94
C ILE A 140 20.22 -19.67 -0.44
N PRO A 141 21.34 -20.42 -0.52
CA PRO A 141 22.17 -20.49 -1.74
C PRO A 141 21.41 -20.98 -2.97
N PHE A 142 20.33 -21.74 -2.77
CA PHE A 142 19.46 -22.23 -3.84
C PHE A 142 18.60 -21.11 -4.47
N LEU A 143 18.09 -20.17 -3.66
CA LEU A 143 17.15 -19.15 -4.12
C LEU A 143 17.85 -17.98 -4.81
N SER A 144 19.04 -17.58 -4.34
CA SER A 144 19.86 -16.56 -5.00
C SER A 144 20.31 -16.98 -6.40
N SER A 145 20.64 -18.26 -6.57
CA SER A 145 20.96 -18.86 -7.88
C SER A 145 19.77 -18.76 -8.84
N PHE A 146 18.55 -19.05 -8.37
CA PHE A 146 17.32 -18.95 -9.16
C PHE A 146 16.96 -17.51 -9.55
N PHE A 147 17.04 -16.55 -8.62
CA PHE A 147 16.77 -15.14 -8.91
C PHE A 147 17.77 -14.53 -9.91
N ASN A 148 19.04 -14.95 -9.87
CA ASN A 148 20.05 -14.55 -10.84
C ASN A 148 19.75 -15.09 -12.25
N SER A 149 19.32 -16.35 -12.37
CA SER A 149 18.88 -16.91 -13.65
C SER A 149 17.62 -16.22 -14.19
N TYR A 150 16.66 -15.85 -13.33
CA TYR A 150 15.44 -15.15 -13.73
C TYR A 150 15.71 -13.70 -14.17
N LYS A 151 16.59 -12.95 -13.48
CA LYS A 151 17.02 -11.61 -13.90
C LYS A 151 17.76 -11.62 -15.24
N GLN A 152 18.57 -12.64 -15.51
CA GLN A 152 19.23 -12.81 -16.82
C GLN A 152 18.24 -13.04 -17.96
N GLN A 153 17.13 -13.77 -17.73
CA GLN A 153 16.09 -13.96 -18.75
C GLN A 153 15.34 -12.66 -19.08
N LYS A 154 15.10 -11.78 -18.10
CA LYS A 154 14.45 -10.48 -18.33
C LYS A 154 15.35 -9.46 -19.04
N GLY A 155 16.66 -9.53 -18.86
CA GLY A 155 17.63 -8.69 -19.58
C GLY A 155 17.78 -9.05 -21.06
N ASN A 156 17.43 -10.27 -21.45
CA ASN A 156 17.57 -10.79 -22.82
C ASN A 156 16.26 -10.72 -23.64
N GLN A 157 15.20 -10.09 -23.10
CA GLN A 157 13.93 -9.83 -23.80
C GLN A 157 13.73 -8.35 -24.17
N SER A 158 14.78 -7.53 -24.11
CA SER A 158 14.82 -6.21 -24.77
C SER A 158 15.72 -6.30 -26.01
N CYS A 159 15.20 -6.97 -27.03
CA CYS A 159 15.60 -6.83 -28.43
C CYS A 159 14.33 -6.67 -29.24
#